data_AF-A0A6G8FWF7-F1
#
_entry.id   AF-A0A6G8FWF7-F1
#
_cell.length_a   1.000
_cell.length_b   1.000
_cell.length_c   1.000
_cell.angle_alpha   90.00
_cell.angle_beta   90.00
_cell.angle_gamma   90.00
#
_symmetry.space_group_name_H-M   'P 1'
#
loop_
_entity.id
_entity.type
_entity.pdbx_description
1 polymer ?
#
loop_
_entity_poly.entity_id
_entity_poly.type
_entity_poly.pdbx_seq_one_letter_code
_entity_poly.pdbx_strand_id
1 'polypeptide(L)'
;MSVEWEWATDQVKPIADRLIADVKQHDDLKHAQILYVFRDVHAVTRGRAILGKARKIAGLTQFLVDDGSVGAPLFVLEFPKDLWEGMKPEQKKALVDHELSHLAVERNNDGEWVGRTRGHDVEEFLGVIKRNGLWKADVAALVKAGAGQMPLDFYDPDDSAAEDVADEKVSAEAEAAPGAEEISEPPAEDPEWERAAPGLRVVPDPFVASGAPQ
;
A
#
# COMPACT_ATOMS: atom_id res chain seq x y z
N MET A 1 -25.70 -10.60 -0.62
CA MET A 1 -25.30 -11.20 -1.91
C MET A 1 -24.16 -12.15 -1.63
N SER A 2 -24.14 -13.35 -2.21
CA SER A 2 -22.95 -14.21 -2.14
C SER A 2 -21.85 -13.54 -2.93
N VAL A 3 -20.61 -13.70 -2.46
CA VAL A 3 -19.42 -13.25 -3.18
C VAL A 3 -18.94 -14.43 -3.99
N GLU A 4 -18.89 -14.29 -5.30
CA GLU A 4 -18.39 -15.34 -6.18
C GLU A 4 -16.89 -15.16 -6.43
N TRP A 5 -16.21 -16.29 -6.60
CA TRP A 5 -14.78 -16.36 -6.82
C TRP A 5 -14.47 -17.16 -8.07
N GLU A 6 -13.46 -16.73 -8.81
CA GLU A 6 -12.90 -17.48 -9.93
C GLU A 6 -11.37 -17.46 -9.88
N TRP A 7 -10.74 -18.42 -10.54
CA TRP A 7 -9.28 -18.46 -10.62
C TRP A 7 -8.76 -17.35 -11.53
N ALA A 8 -7.78 -16.59 -11.02
CA ALA A 8 -7.10 -15.53 -11.77
C ALA A 8 -5.73 -15.98 -12.32
N THR A 9 -5.41 -17.28 -12.19
CA THR A 9 -4.10 -17.85 -12.50
C THR A 9 -3.58 -17.45 -13.89
N ASP A 10 -4.42 -17.54 -14.92
CA ASP A 10 -3.98 -17.30 -16.31
C ASP A 10 -3.60 -15.83 -16.57
N GLN A 11 -4.15 -14.89 -15.82
CA GLN A 11 -3.92 -13.45 -16.00
C GLN A 11 -2.85 -12.91 -15.04
N VAL A 12 -2.91 -13.32 -13.77
CA VAL A 12 -2.09 -12.74 -12.70
C VAL A 12 -0.75 -13.47 -12.58
N LYS A 13 -0.74 -14.80 -12.68
CA LYS A 13 0.47 -15.60 -12.46
C LYS A 13 1.62 -15.22 -13.41
N PRO A 14 1.41 -14.98 -14.73
CA PRO A 14 2.52 -14.58 -15.61
C PRO A 14 3.17 -13.25 -15.22
N ILE A 15 2.39 -12.33 -14.64
CA ILE A 15 2.89 -11.04 -14.12
C ILE A 15 3.69 -11.28 -12.84
N ALA A 16 3.11 -12.05 -11.91
CA ALA A 16 3.73 -12.36 -10.62
C ALA A 16 5.05 -13.15 -10.79
N ASP A 17 5.06 -14.16 -11.67
CA ASP A 17 6.26 -14.97 -11.95
C ASP A 17 7.42 -14.10 -12.44
N ARG A 18 7.15 -13.14 -13.34
CA ARG A 18 8.16 -12.19 -13.82
C ARG A 18 8.67 -11.29 -12.71
N LEU A 19 7.78 -10.74 -11.88
CA LEU A 19 8.16 -9.89 -10.76
C LEU A 19 9.01 -10.65 -9.73
N ILE A 20 8.63 -11.89 -9.39
CA ILE A 20 9.39 -12.75 -8.46
C ILE A 20 10.76 -13.14 -9.04
N ALA A 21 10.86 -13.29 -10.36
CA ALA A 21 12.12 -13.60 -11.03
C ALA A 21 13.07 -12.38 -11.11
N ASP A 22 12.52 -11.21 -11.43
CA ASP A 22 13.31 -10.04 -11.84
C ASP A 22 13.54 -9.03 -10.70
N VAL A 23 12.67 -8.99 -9.69
CA VAL A 23 12.70 -8.01 -8.60
C VAL A 23 13.28 -8.65 -7.34
N LYS A 24 14.45 -8.17 -6.94
CA LYS A 24 15.19 -8.69 -5.77
C LYS A 24 14.38 -8.71 -4.47
N GLN A 25 13.49 -7.74 -4.29
CA GLN A 25 12.64 -7.62 -3.10
C GLN A 25 11.65 -8.79 -2.93
N HIS A 26 11.40 -9.54 -4.00
CA HIS A 26 10.48 -10.68 -4.04
C HIS A 26 11.21 -12.03 -4.11
N ASP A 27 12.54 -12.05 -4.00
CA ASP A 27 13.35 -13.27 -4.13
C ASP A 27 12.95 -14.36 -3.13
N ASP A 28 12.53 -13.98 -1.93
CA ASP A 28 12.08 -14.89 -0.88
C ASP A 28 10.79 -15.63 -1.25
N LEU A 29 9.96 -15.05 -2.11
CA LEU A 29 8.69 -15.64 -2.54
C LEU A 29 8.87 -16.87 -3.45
N LYS A 30 10.07 -17.13 -3.95
CA LYS A 30 10.44 -18.39 -4.65
C LYS A 30 10.25 -19.64 -3.78
N HIS A 31 10.15 -19.45 -2.47
CA HIS A 31 9.92 -20.52 -1.49
C HIS A 31 8.47 -20.60 -1.01
N ALA A 32 7.54 -19.90 -1.67
CA ALA A 32 6.12 -19.88 -1.33
C ALA A 32 5.25 -20.52 -2.41
N GLN A 33 4.07 -20.98 -2.02
CA GLN A 33 2.96 -21.21 -2.93
C GLN A 33 2.03 -19.99 -2.90
N ILE A 34 1.71 -19.45 -4.08
CA ILE A 34 0.82 -18.29 -4.21
C ILE A 34 -0.33 -18.66 -5.14
N LEU A 35 -1.55 -18.53 -4.63
CA LEU A 35 -2.77 -18.69 -5.38
C LEU A 35 -3.32 -17.32 -5.77
N TYR A 36 -3.96 -17.23 -6.94
CA TYR A 36 -4.49 -16.00 -7.48
C TYR A 36 -5.97 -16.17 -7.79
N VAL A 37 -6.80 -15.29 -7.25
CA VAL A 37 -8.25 -15.37 -7.40
C VAL A 37 -8.84 -14.02 -7.71
N PHE A 38 -9.85 -14.02 -8.56
CA PHE A 38 -10.72 -12.88 -8.75
C PHE A 38 -11.94 -13.02 -7.86
N ARG A 39 -12.32 -11.90 -7.26
CA ARG A 39 -13.61 -11.67 -6.66
C ARG A 39 -14.48 -10.92 -7.66
N ASP A 40 -15.75 -11.29 -7.75
CA ASP A 40 -16.71 -10.69 -8.68
C ASP A 40 -16.80 -9.16 -8.63
N VAL A 41 -16.97 -8.61 -7.43
CA VAL A 41 -17.18 -7.18 -7.18
C VAL A 41 -16.20 -6.69 -6.12
N HIS A 42 -15.62 -5.51 -6.35
CA HIS A 42 -14.74 -4.87 -5.39
C HIS A 42 -15.40 -4.67 -4.02
N ALA A 43 -14.61 -4.89 -2.98
CA ALA A 43 -15.01 -4.53 -1.63
C ALA A 43 -14.76 -3.04 -1.41
N VAL A 44 -15.59 -2.42 -0.56
CA VAL A 44 -15.40 -1.05 -0.11
C VAL A 44 -15.06 -1.06 1.37
N THR A 45 -14.01 -0.34 1.77
CA THR A 45 -13.67 -0.15 3.19
C THR A 45 -13.38 1.31 3.45
N ARG A 46 -14.03 1.87 4.48
CA ARG A 46 -13.93 3.29 4.84
C ARG A 46 -14.17 4.24 3.65
N GLY A 47 -15.12 3.86 2.78
CA GLY A 47 -15.53 4.64 1.61
C GLY A 47 -14.57 4.60 0.42
N ARG A 48 -13.60 3.68 0.40
CA ARG A 48 -12.67 3.49 -0.72
C ARG A 48 -12.74 2.07 -1.27
N ALA A 49 -12.64 1.92 -2.58
CA ALA A 49 -12.52 0.61 -3.22
C ALA A 49 -11.20 -0.09 -2.81
N ILE A 50 -11.28 -1.40 -2.55
CA ILE A 50 -10.11 -2.26 -2.32
C ILE A 50 -9.67 -2.83 -3.67
N LEU A 51 -8.48 -2.46 -4.13
CA LEU A 51 -7.91 -2.90 -5.41
C LEU A 51 -7.28 -4.29 -5.37
N GLY A 52 -6.91 -4.77 -4.20
CA GLY A 52 -6.28 -6.06 -4.03
C GLY A 52 -6.17 -6.44 -2.56
N LYS A 53 -5.90 -7.72 -2.32
CA LYS A 53 -5.67 -8.22 -0.98
C LYS A 53 -4.77 -9.45 -0.95
N ALA A 54 -3.63 -9.30 -0.30
CA ALA A 54 -2.75 -10.38 0.08
C ALA A 54 -3.16 -11.04 1.41
N ARG A 55 -3.17 -12.38 1.44
CA ARG A 55 -3.50 -13.17 2.65
C ARG A 55 -2.55 -14.34 2.82
N LYS A 56 -2.03 -14.54 4.03
CA LYS A 56 -1.39 -15.78 4.44
C LYS A 56 -2.44 -16.80 4.85
N ILE A 57 -2.39 -18.00 4.28
CA ILE A 57 -3.20 -19.14 4.68
C ILE A 57 -2.39 -20.02 5.63
N ALA A 58 -2.97 -20.40 6.76
CA ALA A 58 -2.30 -21.17 7.80
C ALA A 58 -3.28 -22.10 8.52
N GLY A 59 -2.74 -23.04 9.31
CA GLY A 59 -3.51 -23.92 10.18
C GLY A 59 -4.41 -24.87 9.39
N LEU A 60 -5.65 -25.06 9.88
CA LEU A 60 -6.60 -26.01 9.28
C LEU A 60 -6.91 -25.66 7.81
N THR A 61 -7.07 -24.38 7.47
CA THR A 61 -7.37 -23.98 6.09
C THR A 61 -6.23 -24.38 5.16
N GLN A 62 -4.97 -24.15 5.57
CA GLN A 62 -3.81 -24.59 4.79
C GLN A 62 -3.82 -26.12 4.65
N PHE A 63 -4.01 -26.85 5.74
CA PHE A 63 -4.07 -28.32 5.72
C PHE A 63 -5.14 -28.88 4.76
N LEU A 64 -6.28 -28.19 4.60
CA LEU A 64 -7.37 -28.64 3.73
C LEU A 64 -7.16 -28.35 2.24
N VAL A 65 -6.36 -27.34 1.91
CA VAL A 65 -6.14 -26.89 0.52
C VAL A 65 -4.74 -27.23 0.00
N ASP A 66 -3.83 -27.61 0.89
CA ASP A 66 -2.50 -28.10 0.56
C ASP A 66 -2.63 -29.44 -0.17
N ASP A 67 -2.04 -29.52 -1.36
CA ASP A 67 -2.06 -30.70 -2.23
C ASP A 67 -0.94 -31.70 -1.89
N GLY A 68 -0.26 -31.51 -0.75
CA GLY A 68 0.89 -32.30 -0.35
C GLY A 68 2.23 -31.60 -0.62
N SER A 69 2.19 -30.31 -0.98
CA SER A 69 3.33 -29.39 -0.99
C SER A 69 3.74 -29.03 0.45
N VAL A 70 4.00 -30.06 1.27
CA VAL A 70 4.34 -29.92 2.69
C VAL A 70 5.69 -29.22 2.82
N GLY A 71 5.68 -28.00 3.36
CA GLY A 71 6.88 -27.27 3.77
C GLY A 71 7.07 -25.89 3.15
N ALA A 72 6.11 -25.40 2.34
CA ALA A 72 6.11 -24.05 1.81
C ALA A 72 4.97 -23.20 2.44
N PRO A 73 5.20 -21.90 2.71
CA PRO A 73 4.12 -20.98 3.06
C PRO A 73 3.10 -20.83 1.92
N LEU A 74 1.81 -20.83 2.26
CA LEU A 74 0.72 -20.63 1.32
C LEU A 74 0.14 -19.21 1.43
N PHE A 75 0.04 -18.52 0.30
CA PHE A 75 -0.60 -17.22 0.18
C PHE A 75 -1.70 -17.23 -0.87
N VAL A 76 -2.65 -16.31 -0.71
CA VAL A 76 -3.69 -16.00 -1.69
C VAL A 76 -3.64 -14.51 -1.97
N LEU A 77 -3.55 -14.15 -3.26
CA LEU A 77 -3.78 -12.80 -3.75
C LEU A 77 -5.18 -12.73 -4.37
N GLU A 78 -5.99 -11.84 -3.81
CA GLU A 78 -7.36 -11.54 -4.22
C GLU A 78 -7.39 -10.22 -4.99
N PHE A 79 -8.03 -10.22 -6.17
CA PHE A 79 -8.24 -9.02 -6.97
C PHE A 79 -9.72 -8.85 -7.33
N PRO A 80 -10.27 -7.64 -7.36
CA PRO A 80 -11.61 -7.36 -7.86
C PRO A 80 -11.65 -7.40 -9.39
N LYS A 81 -12.47 -8.28 -9.96
CA LYS A 81 -12.55 -8.50 -11.42
C LYS A 81 -13.06 -7.26 -12.14
N ASP A 82 -14.12 -6.66 -11.62
CA ASP A 82 -14.77 -5.47 -12.16
C ASP A 82 -13.81 -4.28 -12.31
N LEU A 83 -12.89 -4.09 -11.37
CA LEU A 83 -11.85 -3.06 -11.50
C LEU A 83 -10.67 -3.53 -12.35
N TRP A 84 -10.25 -4.78 -12.20
CA TRP A 84 -9.13 -5.36 -12.94
C TRP A 84 -9.32 -5.25 -14.46
N GLU A 85 -10.52 -5.49 -14.96
CA GLU A 85 -10.82 -5.44 -16.40
C GLU A 85 -10.57 -4.05 -17.00
N GLY A 86 -10.79 -2.98 -16.22
CA GLY A 86 -10.55 -1.59 -16.65
C GLY A 86 -9.09 -1.14 -16.56
N MET A 87 -8.19 -1.91 -15.94
CA MET A 87 -6.80 -1.51 -15.75
C MET A 87 -5.92 -1.77 -16.98
N LYS A 88 -5.03 -0.81 -17.27
CA LYS A 88 -3.96 -0.93 -18.26
C LYS A 88 -2.91 -1.97 -17.83
N PRO A 89 -2.13 -2.55 -18.76
CA PRO A 89 -1.11 -3.55 -18.44
C PRO A 89 -0.10 -3.10 -17.36
N GLU A 90 0.32 -1.84 -17.39
CA GLU A 90 1.27 -1.27 -16.44
C GLU A 90 0.66 -1.11 -15.05
N GLN A 91 -0.63 -0.76 -14.98
CA GLN A 91 -1.40 -0.65 -13.73
C GLN A 91 -1.60 -2.03 -13.09
N LYS A 92 -1.95 -3.04 -13.89
CA LYS A 92 -2.03 -4.44 -13.45
C LYS A 92 -0.69 -4.91 -12.89
N LYS A 93 0.40 -4.62 -13.60
CA LYS A 93 1.75 -4.95 -13.12
C LYS A 93 2.05 -4.28 -11.79
N ALA A 94 1.80 -2.97 -11.65
CA ALA A 94 2.04 -2.23 -10.42
C ALA A 94 1.18 -2.75 -9.25
N LEU A 95 -0.07 -3.11 -9.50
CA LEU A 95 -0.96 -3.68 -8.49
C LEU A 95 -0.50 -5.07 -8.04
N VAL A 96 -0.09 -5.94 -8.96
CA VAL A 96 0.48 -7.25 -8.58
C VAL A 96 1.77 -7.08 -7.78
N ASP A 97 2.63 -6.14 -8.18
CA ASP A 97 3.86 -5.80 -7.45
C ASP A 97 3.59 -5.29 -6.03
N HIS A 98 2.55 -4.46 -5.87
CA HIS A 98 2.06 -4.00 -4.59
C HIS A 98 1.60 -5.18 -3.70
N GLU A 99 0.74 -6.07 -4.22
CA GLU A 99 0.25 -7.20 -3.45
C GLU A 99 1.35 -8.22 -3.10
N LEU A 100 2.34 -8.41 -3.97
CA LEU A 100 3.52 -9.24 -3.66
C LEU A 100 4.38 -8.60 -2.56
N SER A 101 4.48 -7.27 -2.52
CA SER A 101 5.26 -6.55 -1.49
C SER A 101 4.71 -6.75 -0.07
N HIS A 102 3.43 -7.11 0.06
CA HIS A 102 2.84 -7.53 1.32
C HIS A 102 3.29 -8.92 1.78
N LEU A 103 3.86 -9.74 0.91
CA LEU A 103 4.27 -11.10 1.24
C LEU A 103 5.74 -11.13 1.69
N ALA A 104 6.05 -12.09 2.55
CA ALA A 104 7.42 -12.36 2.96
C ALA A 104 7.58 -13.83 3.33
N VAL A 105 8.75 -14.39 3.05
CA VAL A 105 9.14 -15.72 3.50
C VAL A 105 10.51 -15.67 4.16
N GLU A 106 10.64 -16.33 5.31
CA GLU A 106 11.90 -16.40 6.05
C GLU A 106 12.11 -17.81 6.62
N ARG A 107 13.34 -18.13 7.01
CA ARG A 107 13.62 -19.35 7.76
C ARG A 107 13.44 -19.14 9.25
N ASN A 108 12.72 -20.05 9.90
CA ASN A 108 12.68 -20.10 11.36
C ASN A 108 13.96 -20.75 11.95
N ASN A 109 14.01 -20.86 13.28
CA ASN A 109 15.14 -21.47 14.00
C ASN A 109 15.35 -22.95 13.66
N ASP A 110 14.30 -23.63 13.21
CA ASP A 110 14.33 -25.04 12.81
C ASP A 110 14.71 -25.22 11.33
N GLY A 111 14.94 -24.12 10.61
CA GLY A 111 15.33 -24.11 9.19
C GLY A 111 14.16 -24.23 8.21
N GLU A 112 12.92 -24.21 8.69
CA GLU A 112 11.70 -24.29 7.89
C GLU A 112 11.30 -22.93 7.33
N TRP A 113 10.70 -22.92 6.15
CA TRP A 113 10.16 -21.70 5.53
C TRP A 113 8.86 -21.28 6.20
N VAL A 114 8.80 -20.03 6.66
CA VAL A 114 7.64 -19.44 7.32
C VAL A 114 7.23 -18.18 6.59
N GLY A 115 5.95 -18.09 6.23
CA GLY A 115 5.38 -16.91 5.61
C GLY A 115 5.03 -15.82 6.62
N ARG A 116 5.18 -14.56 6.24
CA ARG A 116 4.70 -13.38 6.97
C ARG A 116 4.00 -12.41 6.02
N THR A 117 3.29 -11.45 6.58
CA THR A 117 2.73 -10.32 5.85
C THR A 117 3.37 -9.02 6.31
N ARG A 118 3.77 -8.16 5.38
CA ARG A 118 4.37 -6.83 5.60
C ARG A 118 3.28 -5.76 5.50
N GLY A 119 3.39 -4.73 6.33
CA GLY A 119 2.59 -3.50 6.18
C GLY A 119 3.18 -2.59 5.12
N HIS A 120 2.51 -1.47 4.84
CA HIS A 120 3.06 -0.44 3.96
C HIS A 120 4.30 0.22 4.58
N ASP A 121 5.23 0.64 3.72
CA ASP A 121 6.39 1.42 4.13
C ASP A 121 6.00 2.82 4.62
N VAL A 122 4.90 3.39 4.12
CA VAL A 122 4.40 4.71 4.50
C VAL A 122 2.89 4.67 4.72
N GLU A 123 2.46 5.15 5.89
CA GLU A 123 1.08 5.54 6.18
C GLU A 123 1.07 6.96 6.73
N GLU A 124 0.60 7.92 5.94
CA GLU A 124 0.60 9.32 6.36
C GLU A 124 -0.60 10.09 5.81
N PHE A 125 -1.03 11.11 6.55
CA PHE A 125 -2.07 12.02 6.13
C PHE A 125 -1.48 13.18 5.34
N LEU A 126 -2.05 13.47 4.17
CA LEU A 126 -1.68 14.64 3.36
C LEU A 126 -1.73 15.95 4.17
N GLY A 127 -2.70 16.08 5.08
CA GLY A 127 -2.80 17.26 5.96
C GLY A 127 -1.61 17.41 6.92
N VAL A 128 -1.00 16.31 7.37
CA VAL A 128 0.20 16.34 8.22
C VAL A 128 1.40 16.78 7.40
N ILE A 129 1.58 16.23 6.19
CA ILE A 129 2.67 16.62 5.28
C ILE A 129 2.55 18.10 4.89
N LYS A 130 1.34 18.58 4.58
CA LYS A 130 1.11 20.00 4.24
C LYS A 130 1.49 20.96 5.35
N ARG A 131 1.34 20.57 6.62
CA ARG A 131 1.64 21.44 7.78
C ARG A 131 3.08 21.32 8.27
N ASN A 132 3.67 20.13 8.20
CA ASN A 132 4.93 19.81 8.87
C ASN A 132 6.06 19.40 7.91
N GLY A 133 5.80 19.37 6.61
CA GLY A 133 6.75 18.89 5.60
C GLY A 133 7.03 17.38 5.69
N LEU A 134 8.17 16.96 5.14
CA LEU A 134 8.64 15.57 5.11
C LEU A 134 9.27 15.19 6.45
N TRP A 135 8.44 15.15 7.48
CA TRP A 135 8.85 15.09 8.88
C TRP A 135 9.36 13.71 9.35
N LYS A 136 9.08 12.65 8.59
CA LYS A 136 9.59 11.29 8.82
C LYS A 136 10.43 10.80 7.65
N ALA A 137 11.38 9.91 7.95
CA ALA A 137 12.29 9.34 6.98
C ALA A 137 11.59 8.54 5.87
N ASP A 138 10.53 7.81 6.21
CA ASP A 138 9.73 7.00 5.28
C ASP A 138 8.94 7.88 4.29
N VAL A 139 8.31 8.96 4.77
CA VAL A 139 7.64 9.98 3.95
C VAL A 139 8.64 10.68 3.01
N ALA A 140 9.83 11.02 3.51
CA ALA A 140 10.88 11.60 2.69
C ALA A 140 11.38 10.63 1.61
N ALA A 141 11.54 9.35 1.96
CA ALA A 141 11.91 8.29 1.03
C ALA A 141 10.85 8.09 -0.07
N LEU A 142 9.56 8.15 0.28
CA LEU A 142 8.46 8.07 -0.69
C LEU A 142 8.53 9.20 -1.73
N VAL A 143 8.71 10.45 -1.29
CA VAL A 143 8.83 11.58 -2.22
C VAL A 143 10.05 11.43 -3.11
N LYS A 144 11.18 10.99 -2.55
CA LYS A 144 12.40 10.73 -3.33
C LYS A 144 12.19 9.61 -4.37
N ALA A 145 11.49 8.54 -4.00
CA ALA A 145 11.17 7.44 -4.91
C ALA A 145 10.24 7.90 -6.05
N GLY A 146 9.22 8.72 -5.74
CA GLY A 146 8.29 9.27 -6.72
C GLY A 146 8.94 10.29 -7.66
N ALA A 147 9.78 11.19 -7.15
CA ALA A 147 10.44 12.22 -7.95
C ALA A 147 11.42 11.65 -8.99
N GLY A 148 11.92 10.43 -8.78
CA GLY A 148 12.83 9.73 -9.71
C GLY A 148 12.11 8.91 -10.79
N GLN A 149 10.78 8.85 -10.82
CA GLN A 149 10.00 8.00 -11.72
C GLN A 149 9.06 8.83 -12.61
N MET A 150 8.89 8.42 -13.87
CA MET A 150 7.84 8.98 -14.73
C MET A 150 6.47 8.54 -14.21
N PRO A 151 5.45 9.42 -14.23
CA PRO A 151 4.11 9.05 -13.80
C PRO A 151 3.57 7.94 -14.70
N LEU A 152 3.05 6.89 -14.08
CA LEU A 152 2.09 6.01 -14.74
C LEU A 152 0.77 6.79 -14.88
N ASP A 153 0.01 6.52 -15.95
CA ASP A 153 -1.35 7.04 -16.07
C ASP A 153 -2.13 6.66 -14.81
N PHE A 154 -2.57 7.67 -14.05
CA PHE A 154 -3.22 7.47 -12.75
C PHE A 154 -4.49 6.64 -12.93
N TYR A 155 -4.63 5.60 -12.10
CA TYR A 155 -5.89 4.85 -11.96
C TYR A 155 -6.52 5.28 -10.64
N ASP A 156 -7.67 5.94 -10.73
CA ASP A 156 -8.50 6.21 -9.56
C ASP A 156 -9.76 5.35 -9.65
N PRO A 157 -9.91 4.30 -8.81
CA PRO A 157 -11.10 3.45 -8.83
C PRO A 157 -12.37 4.17 -8.38
N ASP A 158 -12.23 5.28 -7.66
CA ASP A 158 -13.36 6.06 -7.12
C ASP A 158 -13.70 7.26 -8.02
N ASP A 159 -12.91 7.55 -9.05
CA ASP A 159 -13.17 8.58 -10.07
C ASP A 159 -13.97 8.00 -11.25
N SER A 160 -15.27 7.78 -11.04
CA SER A 160 -16.16 7.26 -12.08
C SER A 160 -16.68 8.33 -13.06
N ALA A 161 -15.85 9.31 -13.46
CA ALA A 161 -16.22 10.35 -14.41
C ALA A 161 -15.50 10.16 -15.77
N ALA A 162 -16.27 9.71 -16.77
CA ALA A 162 -16.32 10.14 -18.20
C ALA A 162 -15.00 10.65 -18.87
N GLU A 163 -14.52 10.22 -20.03
CA GLU A 163 -15.17 10.11 -21.36
C GLU A 163 -14.26 9.38 -22.38
N ASP A 164 -14.89 8.72 -23.37
CA ASP A 164 -14.38 8.49 -24.71
C ASP A 164 -14.17 9.82 -25.46
N VAL A 165 -12.94 10.29 -25.75
CA VAL A 165 -12.64 11.01 -27.01
C VAL A 165 -11.13 11.09 -27.33
N ALA A 166 -10.79 10.59 -28.52
CA ALA A 166 -9.86 11.11 -29.53
C ALA A 166 -8.47 11.70 -29.17
N ASP A 167 -7.47 11.06 -29.79
CA ASP A 167 -6.21 11.64 -30.29
C ASP A 167 -6.34 13.11 -30.73
N GLU A 168 -5.60 14.01 -30.09
CA GLU A 168 -5.00 15.15 -30.79
C GLU A 168 -3.67 15.57 -30.14
N LYS A 169 -2.64 15.66 -30.99
CA LYS A 169 -1.25 15.99 -30.67
C LYS A 169 -1.11 17.39 -30.10
N VAL A 170 -0.23 17.56 -29.11
CA VAL A 170 0.50 18.83 -28.92
C VAL A 170 1.99 18.55 -28.66
N SER A 171 2.80 19.13 -29.54
CA SER A 171 4.26 19.22 -29.47
C SER A 171 4.71 20.13 -28.32
N ALA A 172 5.62 19.66 -27.48
CA ALA A 172 6.22 20.44 -26.40
C ALA A 172 7.54 21.09 -26.87
N GLU A 173 7.56 22.42 -26.90
CA GLU A 173 8.79 23.23 -26.79
C GLU A 173 9.09 23.45 -25.29
N ALA A 174 10.33 23.23 -24.90
CA ALA A 174 10.82 23.39 -23.54
C ALA A 174 11.33 24.82 -23.33
N GLU A 175 10.80 25.52 -22.33
CA GLU A 175 11.31 26.79 -21.82
C GLU A 175 11.48 26.71 -20.30
N ALA A 176 12.55 27.38 -19.84
CA ALA A 176 13.27 27.11 -18.62
C ALA A 176 12.60 27.60 -17.33
N ALA A 177 12.88 26.88 -16.23
CA ALA A 177 12.50 27.26 -14.87
C ALA A 177 13.27 28.50 -14.36
N PRO A 178 12.61 29.47 -13.71
CA PRO A 178 13.30 30.48 -12.92
C PRO A 178 13.42 30.08 -11.44
N GLY A 179 14.64 30.23 -10.92
CA GLY A 179 14.97 30.79 -9.61
C GLY A 179 14.41 30.11 -8.36
N ALA A 180 15.24 29.28 -7.71
CA ALA A 180 15.05 28.94 -6.31
C ALA A 180 15.25 30.19 -5.45
N GLU A 181 14.18 30.72 -4.85
CA GLU A 181 14.29 31.72 -3.80
C GLU A 181 14.79 31.07 -2.50
N GLU A 182 15.79 31.73 -1.92
CA GLU A 182 16.48 31.38 -0.70
C GLU A 182 15.51 31.48 0.48
N ILE A 183 15.19 30.34 1.09
CA ILE A 183 14.29 30.26 2.25
C ILE A 183 15.06 30.80 3.46
N SER A 184 14.77 32.06 3.82
CA SER A 184 15.17 32.68 5.08
C SER A 184 14.77 31.78 6.25
N GLU A 185 15.72 31.47 7.14
CA GLU A 185 15.44 30.79 8.42
C GLU A 185 14.38 31.59 9.21
N PRO A 186 13.33 30.93 9.73
CA PRO A 186 12.40 31.60 10.63
C PRO A 186 13.06 31.84 12.00
N PRO A 187 12.75 32.95 12.68
CA PRO A 187 13.29 33.23 14.00
C PRO A 187 12.83 32.15 15.01
N ALA A 188 13.71 31.84 15.97
CA ALA A 188 13.41 30.98 17.11
C ALA A 188 12.44 31.70 18.06
N GLU A 189 11.14 31.62 17.77
CA GLU A 189 10.10 31.95 18.73
C GLU A 189 9.58 30.66 19.38
N ASP A 190 9.49 30.68 20.71
CA ASP A 190 8.86 29.63 21.51
C ASP A 190 7.50 29.29 20.92
N PRO A 191 7.23 28.01 20.62
CA PRO A 191 6.09 27.68 19.81
C PRO A 191 4.81 27.84 20.64
N GLU A 192 3.91 28.68 20.14
CA GLU A 192 2.72 29.19 20.81
C GLU A 192 1.73 28.11 21.31
N TRP A 193 1.95 26.83 20.94
CA TRP A 193 1.18 25.68 21.40
C TRP A 193 1.46 25.29 22.87
N GLU A 194 2.53 25.80 23.49
CA GLU A 194 2.71 25.67 24.95
C GLU A 194 1.74 26.53 25.75
N ARG A 195 1.10 27.54 25.13
CA ARG A 195 0.02 28.28 25.77
C ARG A 195 -1.25 27.44 25.70
N ALA A 196 -1.67 26.92 26.86
CA ALA A 196 -2.94 26.22 26.99
C ALA A 196 -4.06 27.00 26.30
N ALA A 197 -4.67 26.42 25.27
CA ALA A 197 -5.75 27.04 24.52
C ALA A 197 -6.90 27.40 25.49
N PRO A 198 -7.32 28.67 25.57
CA PRO A 198 -8.39 29.06 26.47
C PRO A 198 -9.69 28.34 26.05
N GLY A 199 -10.16 27.42 26.89
CA GLY A 199 -11.41 26.69 26.67
C GLY A 199 -11.28 25.18 26.49
N LEU A 200 -10.07 24.60 26.45
CA LEU A 200 -9.94 23.14 26.48
C LEU A 200 -10.20 22.64 27.90
N ARG A 201 -11.35 21.99 28.10
CA ARG A 201 -11.70 21.36 29.38
C ARG A 201 -10.78 20.16 29.57
N VAL A 202 -9.68 20.34 30.32
CA VAL A 202 -8.83 19.24 30.77
C VAL A 202 -9.70 18.30 31.58
N VAL A 203 -9.98 17.11 31.03
CA VAL A 203 -10.63 16.04 31.80
C VAL A 203 -9.55 15.51 32.74
N PRO A 204 -9.76 15.53 34.07
CA PRO A 204 -8.76 15.03 34.99
C PRO A 204 -8.46 13.56 34.70
N ASP A 205 -7.18 13.20 34.75
CA ASP A 205 -6.70 11.84 34.56
C ASP A 205 -7.39 10.90 35.59
N PRO A 206 -8.14 9.89 35.14
CA PRO A 206 -8.87 9.00 36.03
C PRO A 206 -7.98 8.12 36.93
N PHE A 207 -6.65 8.15 36.75
CA PHE A 207 -5.70 7.35 37.52
C PHE A 207 -4.90 8.13 38.58
N VAL A 208 -5.11 9.44 38.74
CA VAL A 208 -4.49 10.18 39.84
C VAL A 208 -5.30 9.95 41.12
N ALA A 209 -4.88 8.96 41.90
CA ALA A 209 -5.44 8.65 43.21
C ALA A 209 -5.40 9.89 44.12
N SER A 210 -6.58 10.31 44.59
CA SER A 210 -6.72 11.34 45.61
C SER A 210 -6.07 10.87 46.91
N GLY A 211 -4.91 11.43 47.23
CA GLY A 211 -4.30 11.31 48.55
C GLY A 211 -5.24 11.91 49.60
N ALA A 212 -5.70 11.07 50.53
CA ALA A 212 -6.39 11.51 51.73
C ALA A 212 -5.37 11.94 52.79
N PRO A 213 -5.56 13.04 53.52
CA PRO A 213 -4.71 13.40 54.65
C PRO A 213 -5.13 12.60 55.91
N GLN A 214 -4.14 12.25 56.74
CA GLN A 214 -4.34 11.88 58.15
C GLN A 214 -4.27 13.14 59.02
#